data_AF-A0A2T4JW44-F1
#
_entry.id   AF-A0A2T4JW44-F1
#
_cell.length_a   1.000
_cell.length_b   1.000
_cell.length_c   1.000
_cell.angle_alpha   90.00
_cell.angle_beta   90.00
_cell.angle_gamma   90.00
#
_symmetry.space_group_name_H-M   'P 1'
#
loop_
_entity.id
_entity.type
_entity.pdbx_description
1 polymer ?
#
loop_
_entity_poly.entity_id
_entity_poly.type
_entity_poly.pdbx_seq_one_letter_code
_entity_poly.pdbx_strand_id
1 'polypeptide(L)'
;MTPQYDPALDDEALKQLLEDGALSVGSLDALAHLAGRLEALDEWVHTLEVTECRGEREVGRIDLSIMGLDGEDEWDVPLEPARMRALLQDKLARMRETGAAFRFDLWLGETAEDPA
;
A
#
# COMPACT_ATOMS: atom_id res chain seq x y z
N MET A 1 -13.04 -3.52 11.71
CA MET A 1 -12.74 -2.10 11.44
C MET A 1 -11.28 -2.08 11.03
N THR A 2 -10.94 -1.63 9.83
CA THR A 2 -9.54 -1.64 9.36
C THR A 2 -8.74 -0.61 10.18
N PRO A 3 -7.60 -0.98 10.78
CA PRO A 3 -6.76 -0.03 11.51
C PRO A 3 -6.29 1.11 10.60
N GLN A 4 -6.17 2.30 11.16
CA GLN A 4 -5.74 3.50 10.44
C GLN A 4 -4.26 3.77 10.73
N TYR A 5 -3.45 3.89 9.69
CA TYR A 5 -2.06 4.32 9.79
C TYR A 5 -1.98 5.78 10.24
N ASP A 6 -1.11 6.02 11.21
CA ASP A 6 -0.69 7.35 11.66
C ASP A 6 0.83 7.49 11.45
N PRO A 7 1.29 8.49 10.67
CA PRO A 7 2.72 8.79 10.51
C PRO A 7 3.51 9.01 11.81
N ALA A 8 2.83 9.30 12.93
CA ALA A 8 3.45 9.47 14.24
C ALA A 8 3.78 8.13 14.97
N LEU A 9 3.34 6.99 14.44
CA LEU A 9 3.68 5.68 15.01
C LEU A 9 5.19 5.42 14.95
N ASP A 10 5.77 4.88 16.01
CA ASP A 10 7.14 4.38 15.98
C ASP A 10 7.25 3.05 15.21
N ASP A 11 8.47 2.53 15.03
CA ASP A 11 8.70 1.32 14.23
C ASP A 11 8.15 0.06 14.88
N GLU A 12 8.11 0.00 16.21
CA GLU A 12 7.59 -1.16 16.95
C GLU A 12 6.06 -1.23 16.84
N ALA A 13 5.38 -0.11 17.06
CA ALA A 13 3.94 0.00 16.90
C ALA A 13 3.52 -0.18 15.43
N LEU A 14 4.33 0.30 14.47
CA LEU A 14 4.09 0.03 13.06
C LEU A 14 4.15 -1.47 12.78
N LYS A 15 5.20 -2.18 13.21
CA LYS A 15 5.30 -3.64 13.01
C LYS A 15 4.09 -4.40 13.55
N GLN A 16 3.68 -4.10 14.78
CA GLN A 16 2.48 -4.70 15.37
C GLN A 16 1.22 -4.43 14.53
N LEU A 17 1.11 -3.22 13.98
CA LEU A 17 -0.02 -2.86 13.12
C LEU A 17 -0.03 -3.61 11.79
N LEU A 18 1.15 -3.94 11.25
CA LEU A 18 1.29 -4.70 10.00
C LEU A 18 0.98 -6.19 10.21
N GLU A 19 1.26 -6.73 11.40
CA GLU A 19 0.92 -8.12 11.77
C GLU A 19 -0.61 -8.37 11.86
N ASP A 20 -1.39 -7.33 12.14
CA ASP A 20 -2.86 -7.41 12.32
C ASP A 20 -3.66 -7.48 11.00
N GLY A 21 -3.00 -7.42 9.83
CA GLY A 21 -3.60 -7.61 8.51
C GLY A 21 -3.71 -6.32 7.68
N ALA A 22 -4.94 -5.96 7.27
CA ALA A 22 -5.14 -4.83 6.35
C ALA A 22 -4.98 -3.47 7.05
N LEU A 23 -4.33 -2.51 6.38
CA LEU A 23 -4.04 -1.18 6.91
C LEU A 23 -4.67 -0.09 6.05
N SER A 24 -5.42 0.83 6.67
CA SER A 24 -6.00 1.99 5.99
C SER A 24 -5.09 3.22 6.10
N VAL A 25 -4.92 3.98 5.01
CA VAL A 25 -4.13 5.21 4.94
C VAL A 25 -4.99 6.31 4.33
N GLY A 26 -5.12 7.44 5.03
CA GLY A 26 -6.11 8.47 4.71
C GLY A 26 -5.64 9.58 3.77
N SER A 27 -4.38 9.55 3.30
CA SER A 27 -3.85 10.59 2.42
C SER A 27 -2.67 10.12 1.59
N LEU A 28 -2.43 10.81 0.47
CA LEU A 28 -1.29 10.59 -0.41
C LEU A 28 0.06 10.77 0.31
N ASP A 29 0.13 11.73 1.24
CA ASP A 29 1.37 12.02 1.98
C ASP A 29 1.63 10.97 3.06
N ALA A 30 0.59 10.51 3.75
CA ALA A 30 0.72 9.39 4.69
C ALA A 30 1.10 8.10 3.96
N LEU A 31 0.59 7.86 2.75
CA LEU A 31 0.95 6.70 1.94
C LEU A 31 2.41 6.77 1.46
N ALA A 32 2.87 7.93 1.02
CA ALA A 32 4.27 8.15 0.66
C ALA A 32 5.22 7.94 1.85
N HIS A 33 4.81 8.40 3.04
CA HIS A 33 5.55 8.19 4.28
C HIS A 33 5.62 6.70 4.65
N LEU A 34 4.49 5.97 4.61
CA LEU A 34 4.42 4.54 4.87
C LEU A 34 5.33 3.75 3.91
N ALA A 35 5.28 4.04 2.61
CA ALA A 35 6.09 3.34 1.61
C ALA A 35 7.60 3.43 1.89
N GLY A 36 8.10 4.57 2.38
CA GLY A 36 9.51 4.72 2.77
C GLY A 36 9.89 3.92 4.02
N ARG A 37 8.94 3.65 4.92
CA ARG A 37 9.15 2.84 6.12
C ARG A 37 9.09 1.35 5.82
N LEU A 38 8.14 0.91 4.99
CA LEU A 38 8.03 -0.50 4.58
C LEU A 38 9.30 -1.00 3.88
N GLU A 39 9.97 -0.15 3.10
CA GLU A 39 11.27 -0.47 2.50
C GLU A 39 12.35 -0.81 3.54
N ALA A 40 12.38 -0.11 4.67
CA ALA A 40 13.34 -0.38 5.74
C ALA A 40 12.97 -1.63 6.55
N LEU A 41 11.70 -2.05 6.50
CA LEU A 41 11.17 -3.23 7.18
C LEU A 41 11.19 -4.49 6.31
N ASP A 42 11.52 -4.37 5.02
CA ASP A 42 11.42 -5.44 4.02
C ASP A 42 10.01 -6.04 3.91
N GLU A 43 8.99 -5.18 4.06
CA GLU A 43 7.57 -5.55 4.06
C GLU A 43 6.92 -5.30 2.69
N TRP A 44 6.01 -6.19 2.30
CA TRP A 44 5.48 -6.28 0.94
C TRP A 44 3.99 -5.96 0.91
N VAL A 45 3.57 -5.06 0.02
CA VAL A 45 2.17 -4.76 -0.24
C VAL A 45 1.70 -5.59 -1.43
N HIS A 46 0.81 -6.55 -1.18
CA HIS A 46 0.27 -7.45 -2.21
C HIS A 46 -0.94 -6.84 -2.91
N THR A 47 -1.75 -6.11 -2.14
CA THR A 47 -2.97 -5.48 -2.66
C THR A 47 -3.07 -4.07 -2.13
N LEU A 48 -3.39 -3.14 -3.04
CA LEU A 48 -3.73 -1.77 -2.72
C LEU A 48 -5.10 -1.46 -3.30
N GLU A 49 -6.07 -1.20 -2.45
CA GLU A 49 -7.37 -0.69 -2.88
C GLU A 49 -7.38 0.82 -2.70
N VAL A 50 -7.81 1.55 -3.73
CA VAL A 50 -7.86 3.01 -3.71
C VAL A 50 -9.30 3.46 -3.83
N THR A 51 -9.72 4.27 -2.88
CA THR A 51 -11.06 4.85 -2.84
C THR A 51 -10.96 6.35 -3.03
N GLU A 52 -11.54 6.91 -4.09
CA GLU A 52 -11.74 8.37 -4.21
C GLU A 52 -12.82 8.81 -3.22
N CYS A 53 -12.51 9.83 -2.44
CA CYS A 53 -13.39 10.42 -1.44
C CYS A 53 -13.69 11.89 -1.79
N ARG A 54 -14.95 12.31 -1.61
CA ARG A 54 -15.38 13.73 -1.63
C ARG A 54 -16.00 14.08 -0.28
N GLY A 55 -15.19 14.66 0.59
CA GLY A 55 -15.53 14.75 2.02
C GLY A 55 -15.54 13.35 2.63
N GLU A 56 -16.62 13.00 3.33
CA GLU A 56 -16.80 11.68 3.96
C GLU A 56 -17.39 10.63 3.00
N ARG A 57 -17.69 11.02 1.75
CA ARG A 57 -18.37 10.16 0.79
C ARG A 57 -17.39 9.47 -0.15
N GLU A 58 -17.51 8.15 -0.25
CA GLU A 58 -16.90 7.34 -1.30
C GLU A 58 -17.57 7.59 -2.66
N VAL A 59 -16.75 7.81 -3.68
CA VAL A 59 -17.20 8.22 -5.03
C VAL A 59 -16.78 7.24 -6.12
N GLY A 60 -15.72 6.46 -5.87
CA GLY A 60 -15.26 5.41 -6.77
C GLY A 60 -14.14 4.62 -6.13
N ARG A 61 -14.02 3.35 -6.54
CA ARG A 61 -12.99 2.43 -6.07
C ARG A 61 -12.20 1.90 -7.26
N ILE A 62 -10.88 1.86 -7.09
CA ILE A 62 -9.91 1.33 -8.04
C ILE A 62 -9.11 0.28 -7.30
N ASP A 63 -9.26 -0.97 -7.69
CA ASP A 63 -8.39 -2.03 -7.21
C ASP A 63 -7.08 -1.96 -7.98
N LEU A 64 -5.98 -1.74 -7.25
CA LEU A 64 -4.64 -1.79 -7.78
C LEU A 64 -3.98 -3.06 -7.25
N SER A 65 -4.17 -4.16 -7.97
CA SER A 65 -3.27 -5.31 -7.85
C SER A 65 -1.90 -4.86 -8.34
N ILE A 66 -0.88 -4.93 -7.48
CA ILE A 66 0.50 -4.68 -7.91
C ILE A 66 0.94 -5.97 -8.61
N MET A 67 0.65 -6.09 -9.91
CA MET A 67 0.99 -7.25 -10.73
C MET A 67 2.47 -7.22 -11.17
N GLY A 68 3.05 -8.41 -11.38
CA GLY A 68 4.35 -8.61 -12.02
C GLY A 68 4.46 -7.99 -13.43
N LEU A 69 5.67 -7.96 -14.00
CA LEU A 69 5.98 -7.28 -15.28
C LEU A 69 5.40 -8.01 -16.51
N ASP A 70 5.01 -9.26 -16.29
CA ASP A 70 4.58 -10.31 -17.22
C ASP A 70 3.11 -10.16 -17.60
N GLY A 71 2.34 -9.45 -16.78
CA GLY A 71 0.87 -9.39 -16.91
C GLY A 71 0.19 -10.71 -16.56
N GLU A 72 0.93 -11.69 -16.05
CA GLU A 72 0.39 -12.92 -15.47
C GLU A 72 0.12 -12.70 -13.97
N ASP A 73 -0.87 -13.44 -13.45
CA ASP A 73 -1.06 -13.68 -12.02
C ASP A 73 0.09 -14.55 -11.50
N GLU A 74 1.34 -14.13 -11.67
CA GLU A 74 2.50 -14.76 -11.03
C GLU A 74 2.63 -14.20 -9.62
N TRP A 75 1.85 -14.81 -8.71
CA TRP A 75 1.94 -14.62 -7.27
C TRP A 75 3.32 -15.02 -6.70
N ASP A 76 4.15 -15.68 -7.51
CA ASP A 76 5.46 -16.25 -7.14
C ASP A 76 6.65 -15.36 -7.51
N VAL A 77 6.43 -14.14 -8.06
CA VAL A 77 7.52 -13.18 -8.26
C VAL A 77 7.45 -12.10 -7.21
N PRO A 78 8.38 -12.06 -6.24
CA PRO A 78 8.54 -10.92 -5.37
C PRO A 78 8.81 -9.67 -6.22
N LEU A 79 7.83 -8.76 -6.33
CA LEU A 79 8.02 -7.37 -6.72
C LEU A 79 8.99 -6.64 -5.79
N GLU A 80 10.31 -6.71 -6.03
CA GLU A 80 11.35 -6.10 -5.20
C GLU A 80 10.89 -4.76 -4.57
N PRO A 81 11.12 -4.48 -3.27
CA PRO A 81 10.48 -3.35 -2.57
C PRO A 81 10.70 -2.00 -3.26
N ALA A 82 11.87 -1.81 -3.88
CA ALA A 82 12.21 -0.64 -4.68
C ALA A 82 11.27 -0.44 -5.89
N ARG A 83 10.84 -1.52 -6.54
CA ARG A 83 9.96 -1.51 -7.70
C ARG A 83 8.51 -1.25 -7.32
N MET A 84 8.01 -1.88 -6.25
CA MET A 84 6.72 -1.54 -5.64
C MET A 84 6.68 -0.04 -5.28
N ARG A 85 7.74 0.47 -4.63
CA ARG A 85 7.87 1.88 -4.28
C ARG A 85 7.79 2.79 -5.51
N ALA A 86 8.51 2.46 -6.59
CA ALA A 86 8.48 3.26 -7.82
C ALA A 86 7.08 3.29 -8.45
N LEU A 87 6.37 2.16 -8.49
CA LEU A 87 4.99 2.07 -8.98
C LEU A 87 4.01 2.87 -8.12
N LEU A 88 4.15 2.78 -6.80
CA LEU A 88 3.37 3.59 -5.86
C LEU A 88 3.63 5.08 -6.08
N GLN A 89 4.90 5.49 -6.21
CA GLN A 89 5.28 6.88 -6.44
C GLN A 89 4.72 7.44 -7.75
N ASP A 90 4.76 6.69 -8.85
CA ASP A 90 4.18 7.10 -10.13
C ASP A 90 2.66 7.30 -10.02
N LYS A 91 1.96 6.34 -9.40
CA LYS A 91 0.50 6.44 -9.21
C LYS A 91 0.13 7.59 -8.27
N LEU A 92 0.88 7.79 -7.19
CA LEU A 92 0.73 8.92 -6.28
C LEU A 92 0.92 10.26 -7.00
N ALA A 93 1.92 10.37 -7.88
CA ALA A 93 2.16 11.59 -8.66
C ALA A 93 0.95 11.92 -9.56
N ARG A 94 0.44 10.92 -10.29
CA ARG A 94 -0.76 11.08 -11.14
C ARG A 94 -2.01 11.40 -10.33
N MET A 95 -2.19 10.81 -9.16
CA MET A 95 -3.32 11.11 -8.27
C MET A 95 -3.24 12.53 -7.70
N ARG A 96 -2.04 13.02 -7.37
CA ARG A 96 -1.85 14.42 -6.91
C ARG A 96 -2.32 15.43 -7.96
N GLU A 97 -2.11 15.17 -9.24
CA GLU A 97 -2.56 16.05 -10.34
C GLU A 97 -4.09 16.19 -10.40
N THR A 98 -4.84 15.22 -9.87
CA THR A 98 -6.32 15.27 -9.85
C THR A 98 -6.88 16.19 -8.74
N GLY A 99 -6.11 16.46 -7.69
CA GLY A 99 -6.56 17.23 -6.52
C GLY A 99 -7.65 16.54 -5.67
N ALA A 100 -7.98 15.28 -5.95
CA ALA A 100 -8.98 14.53 -5.19
C ALA A 100 -8.42 13.99 -3.87
N ALA A 101 -9.31 13.74 -2.90
CA ALA A 101 -8.96 13.04 -1.67
C ALA A 101 -9.11 11.53 -1.87
N PHE A 102 -8.25 10.76 -1.22
CA PHE A 102 -8.21 9.31 -1.38
C PHE A 102 -8.02 8.60 -0.03
N ARG A 103 -8.68 7.46 0.12
CA ARG A 103 -8.33 6.44 1.13
C ARG A 103 -7.66 5.27 0.41
N PHE A 104 -6.66 4.70 1.06
CA PHE A 104 -5.92 3.54 0.60
C PHE A 104 -6.09 2.44 1.62
N ASP A 105 -6.47 1.24 1.20
CA ASP A 105 -6.45 0.05 2.04
C ASP A 105 -5.33 -0.86 1.50
N LEU A 106 -4.40 -1.26 2.36
CA LEU A 106 -3.21 -2.04 2.02
C LEU A 106 -3.30 -3.40 2.68
N TRP A 107 -3.00 -4.46 1.92
CA TRP A 107 -2.82 -5.80 2.45
C TRP A 107 -1.35 -6.18 2.35
N LEU A 108 -0.76 -6.48 3.50
CA LEU A 108 0.63 -6.91 3.62
C LEU A 108 0.69 -8.41 3.93
N GLY A 109 1.82 -9.04 3.63
CA GLY A 109 2.03 -10.46 3.90
C GLY A 109 3.43 -10.93 3.55
N GLU A 110 3.83 -12.07 4.10
CA GLU A 110 5.04 -12.79 3.70
C GLU A 110 4.84 -13.33 2.27
N THR A 111 5.85 -13.19 1.40
CA THR A 111 5.89 -14.05 0.21
C THR A 111 5.94 -15.49 0.73
N ALA A 112 5.09 -16.37 0.18
CA ALA A 112 5.04 -17.76 0.62
C ALA A 112 6.47 -18.31 0.71
N GLU A 113 6.88 -18.78 1.88
CA GLU A 113 8.21 -19.36 2.09
C GLU A 113 8.49 -20.39 1.01
N ASP A 114 9.63 -20.20 0.35
CA ASP A 114 10.27 -21.11 -0.60
C ASP A 114 10.02 -22.58 -0.19
N PRO A 115 9.32 -23.41 -0.98
CA PRO A 115 9.18 -24.82 -0.63
C PRO A 115 10.55 -25.49 -0.70
N ALA A 116 11.09 -25.81 0.47
CA ALA A 116 12.37 -26.49 0.70
C ALA A 116 12.59 -27.77 -0.12
#